data_AF-A0A1Q3MZP0-F1
#
_entry.id   AF-A0A1Q3MZP0-F1
#
_cell.length_a   1.000
_cell.length_b   1.000
_cell.length_c   1.000
_cell.angle_alpha   90.00
_cell.angle_beta   90.00
_cell.angle_gamma   90.00
#
_symmetry.space_group_name_H-M   'P 1'
#
loop_
_entity.id
_entity.type
_entity.pdbx_description
1 polymer ?
#
loop_
_entity_poly.entity_id
_entity_poly.type
_entity_poly.pdbx_seq_one_letter_code
_entity_poly.pdbx_strand_id
1 'polypeptide(L)'
;MKKIVLFVAAAGTLAFGATSCSKTCEAFTNQKCKDRVPTKEACQAQYKRWFYNQQEDKCRLVEYTGCSDKGFVSEADCNNCKCNK
;
A
#
# COMPACT_ATOMS: atom_id res chain seq x y z
N MET A 1 -9.17 -22.93 30.41
CA MET A 1 -10.31 -22.00 30.47
C MET A 1 -11.18 -22.25 29.24
N LYS A 2 -12.33 -22.90 29.43
CA LYS A 2 -13.10 -23.60 28.39
C LYS A 2 -14.06 -22.61 27.71
N LYS A 3 -13.94 -22.41 26.40
CA LYS A 3 -14.85 -21.58 25.60
C LYS A 3 -16.17 -22.33 25.44
N ILE A 4 -17.24 -21.83 26.06
CA ILE A 4 -18.60 -22.32 25.83
C ILE A 4 -19.10 -21.65 24.55
N VAL A 5 -19.00 -22.35 23.43
CA VAL A 5 -19.70 -22.01 22.19
C VAL A 5 -20.92 -22.90 22.14
N LEU A 6 -22.10 -22.31 22.36
CA LEU A 6 -23.37 -23.01 22.24
C LEU A 6 -23.62 -23.30 20.76
N PHE A 7 -23.41 -24.55 20.35
CA PHE A 7 -23.81 -25.06 19.05
C PHE A 7 -25.33 -25.21 19.04
N VAL A 8 -26.05 -24.20 18.56
CA VAL A 8 -27.45 -24.34 18.18
C VAL A 8 -27.48 -25.04 16.82
N ALA A 9 -27.82 -26.32 16.82
CA ALA A 9 -28.07 -27.09 15.62
C ALA A 9 -29.38 -26.64 14.98
N ALA A 10 -29.29 -26.03 13.80
CA ALA A 10 -30.44 -25.86 12.91
C ALA A 10 -30.00 -26.08 11.46
N ALA A 11 -30.48 -27.20 10.92
CA ALA A 11 -30.68 -27.57 9.51
C ALA A 11 -29.83 -26.87 8.43
N GLY A 12 -28.99 -27.68 7.77
CA GLY A 12 -28.68 -27.60 6.34
C GLY A 12 -28.56 -26.21 5.72
N THR A 13 -27.45 -25.52 5.99
CA THR A 13 -26.97 -24.45 5.12
C THR A 13 -25.68 -24.94 4.48
N LEU A 14 -25.66 -24.98 3.14
CA LEU A 14 -24.44 -25.25 2.38
C LEU A 14 -23.34 -24.35 2.93
N ALA A 15 -22.27 -24.98 3.41
CA ALA A 15 -21.06 -24.31 3.81
C ALA A 15 -20.40 -23.70 2.57
N PHE A 16 -20.90 -22.55 2.12
CA PHE A 16 -20.09 -21.62 1.36
C PHE A 16 -19.16 -20.98 2.38
N GLY A 17 -18.06 -21.68 2.66
CA GLY A 17 -16.87 -21.04 3.20
C GLY A 17 -16.51 -19.91 2.26
N ALA A 18 -16.88 -18.68 2.61
CA ALA A 18 -16.29 -17.51 2.01
C ALA A 18 -14.85 -17.46 2.51
N THR A 19 -13.96 -18.23 1.87
CA THR A 19 -12.53 -17.95 1.90
C THR A 19 -12.37 -16.56 1.34
N SER A 20 -12.29 -15.58 2.24
CA SER A 20 -11.99 -14.19 1.88
C SER A 20 -10.57 -14.21 1.31
N CYS A 21 -10.47 -14.23 -0.02
CA CYS A 21 -9.20 -14.04 -0.70
C CYS A 21 -8.92 -12.53 -0.72
N SER A 22 -8.39 -12.01 0.37
CA SER A 22 -7.80 -10.69 0.38
C SER A 22 -6.39 -10.81 -0.22
N LYS A 23 -6.26 -10.57 -1.53
CA LYS A 23 -4.97 -10.17 -2.11
C LYS A 23 -4.62 -8.80 -1.52
N THR A 24 -4.13 -8.75 -0.28
CA THR A 24 -3.60 -7.51 0.29
C THR A 24 -2.27 -7.28 -0.39
N CYS A 25 -2.25 -6.34 -1.35
CA CYS A 25 -0.98 -5.88 -1.86
C CYS A 25 -0.17 -5.28 -0.71
N GLU A 26 1.11 -5.59 -0.63
CA GLU A 26 2.01 -5.03 0.37
C GLU A 26 2.18 -3.50 0.23
N ALA A 27 1.71 -2.91 -0.86
CA ALA A 27 1.53 -1.46 -1.02
C ALA A 27 0.72 -0.80 0.12
N PHE A 28 -0.08 -1.55 0.89
CA PHE A 28 -0.82 -1.01 2.04
C PHE A 28 0.03 -0.89 3.30
N THR A 29 1.13 -1.64 3.44
CA THR A 29 1.99 -1.60 4.63
C THR A 29 2.97 -0.45 4.57
N ASN A 30 3.46 -0.11 3.38
CA ASN A 30 4.38 1.01 3.18
C ASN A 30 3.64 2.31 2.87
N GLN A 31 3.59 3.22 3.86
CA GLN A 31 2.94 4.53 3.71
C GLN A 31 3.53 5.36 2.57
N LYS A 32 4.82 5.19 2.22
CA LYS A 32 5.45 5.91 1.11
C LYS A 32 4.85 5.53 -0.25
N CYS A 33 4.19 4.38 -0.38
CA CYS A 33 3.43 4.01 -1.59
C CYS A 33 2.19 4.89 -1.81
N LYS A 34 1.79 5.70 -0.82
CA LYS A 34 0.67 6.65 -0.90
C LYS A 34 1.14 8.11 -0.90
N ASP A 35 2.45 8.35 -0.85
CA ASP A 35 2.98 9.70 -0.87
C ASP A 35 2.65 10.41 -2.18
N ARG A 36 2.46 11.73 -2.08
CA ARG A 36 2.35 12.62 -3.22
C ARG A 36 3.56 13.54 -3.25
N VAL A 37 3.91 14.00 -4.45
CA VAL A 37 4.95 15.01 -4.65
C VAL A 37 4.51 16.29 -3.96
N PRO A 38 5.26 16.77 -2.95
CA PRO A 38 4.95 18.04 -2.30
C PRO A 38 5.11 19.21 -3.27
N THR A 39 4.18 20.17 -3.23
CA THR A 39 4.19 21.33 -4.15
C THR A 39 4.47 22.66 -3.47
N LYS A 40 4.51 22.69 -2.13
CA LYS A 40 4.67 23.91 -1.32
C LYS A 40 5.56 23.63 -0.12
N GLU A 41 6.84 23.40 -0.37
CA GLU A 41 7.84 23.19 0.68
C GLU A 41 8.68 24.44 0.89
N ALA A 42 9.19 24.59 2.13
CA ALA A 42 10.12 25.66 2.47
C ALA A 42 11.49 25.45 1.81
N CYS A 43 11.94 24.19 1.70
CA CYS A 43 13.13 23.85 0.94
C CYS A 43 12.86 24.00 -0.56
N GLN A 44 13.92 24.37 -1.30
CA GLN A 44 13.90 24.49 -2.77
C GLN A 44 15.13 23.84 -3.39
N ALA A 45 15.54 22.69 -2.86
CA ALA A 45 16.64 21.92 -3.43
C ALA A 45 16.20 21.21 -4.71
N GLN A 46 17.17 20.81 -5.54
CA GLN A 46 16.90 20.09 -6.80
C GLN A 46 17.31 18.62 -6.67
N TYR A 47 16.63 17.87 -5.80
CA TYR A 47 16.80 16.42 -5.70
C TYR A 47 15.88 15.68 -6.66
N LYS A 48 16.10 14.38 -6.82
CA LYS A 48 15.16 13.48 -7.49
C LYS A 48 14.76 12.36 -6.55
N ARG A 49 13.48 12.00 -6.55
CA ARG A 49 12.90 10.89 -5.78
C ARG A 49 11.91 10.12 -6.62
N TRP A 50 11.73 8.84 -6.29
CA TRP A 50 10.74 7.98 -6.92
C TRP A 50 9.41 8.07 -6.19
N PHE A 51 8.33 8.28 -6.93
CA PHE A 51 6.96 8.25 -6.42
C PHE A 51 6.15 7.22 -7.18
N TYR A 52 5.38 6.42 -6.44
CA TYR A 52 4.50 5.43 -7.04
C TYR A 52 3.20 6.08 -7.50
N ASN A 53 2.89 5.95 -8.79
CA ASN A 53 1.60 6.34 -9.34
C ASN A 53 0.67 5.14 -9.38
N GLN A 54 -0.31 5.13 -8.48
CA GLN A 54 -1.33 4.10 -8.38
C GLN A 54 -2.25 4.01 -9.62
N GLN A 55 -2.49 5.13 -10.32
CA GLN A 55 -3.35 5.15 -11.51
C GLN A 55 -2.70 4.43 -12.70
N GLU A 56 -1.37 4.46 -12.75
CA GLU A 56 -0.59 3.95 -13.88
C GLU A 56 0.18 2.67 -13.53
N ASP A 57 0.12 2.26 -12.25
CA ASP A 57 0.86 1.12 -11.68
C ASP A 57 2.38 1.23 -11.96
N LYS A 58 2.93 2.44 -11.82
CA LYS A 58 4.31 2.77 -12.21
C LYS A 58 4.99 3.70 -11.23
N CYS A 59 6.28 3.46 -11.00
CA CYS A 59 7.16 4.39 -10.32
C CYS A 59 7.68 5.44 -11.30
N ARG A 60 7.67 6.70 -10.89
CA ARG A 60 8.20 7.81 -11.67
C ARG A 60 9.25 8.57 -10.87
N LEU A 61 10.34 8.94 -11.54
CA LEU A 61 11.35 9.83 -10.99
C LEU A 61 10.85 11.28 -11.14
N VAL A 62 10.73 11.99 -10.03
CA VAL A 62 10.21 13.37 -9.98
C VAL A 62 11.22 14.28 -9.28
N GLU A 63 11.26 15.54 -9.68
CA GLU A 63 11.97 16.58 -8.94
C GLU A 63 11.40 16.72 -7.53
N TYR A 64 12.30 16.85 -6.56
CA TYR A 64 11.96 16.86 -5.15
C TYR A 64 12.68 17.98 -4.42
N THR A 65 11.88 18.86 -3.82
CA THR A 65 12.31 20.12 -3.20
C THR A 65 13.05 19.95 -1.88
N GLY A 66 12.90 18.81 -1.20
CA GLY A 66 13.51 18.55 0.10
C GLY A 66 12.68 19.09 1.27
N CYS A 67 13.15 18.85 2.50
CA CYS A 67 12.50 19.08 3.80
C CYS A 67 11.64 17.92 4.32
N SER A 68 10.81 17.28 3.50
CA SER A 68 10.02 16.13 3.94
C SER A 68 10.68 14.77 3.63
N ASP A 69 10.36 13.74 4.39
CA ASP A 69 10.78 12.38 4.03
C ASP A 69 9.70 11.73 3.17
N LYS A 70 9.68 12.10 1.90
CA LYS A 70 8.69 11.64 0.91
C LYS A 70 9.35 10.94 -0.26
N GLY A 71 8.63 9.95 -0.78
CA GLY A 71 9.09 9.12 -1.89
C GLY A 71 10.31 8.26 -1.55
N PHE A 72 10.77 7.53 -2.56
CA PHE A 72 11.85 6.55 -2.45
C PHE A 72 13.14 7.07 -3.07
N VAL A 73 14.27 6.59 -2.55
CA VAL A 73 15.59 6.90 -3.11
C VAL A 73 15.86 6.05 -4.35
N SER A 74 15.45 4.78 -4.34
CA SER A 74 15.65 3.85 -5.45
C SER A 74 14.34 3.50 -6.17
N GLU A 75 14.45 3.18 -7.46
CA GLU A 75 13.32 2.68 -8.24
C GLU A 75 12.85 1.30 -7.74
N ALA A 76 13.81 0.47 -7.34
CA ALA A 76 13.55 -0.88 -6.84
C ALA A 76 12.66 -0.85 -5.59
N ASP A 77 12.96 0.03 -4.62
CA ASP A 77 12.14 0.18 -3.41
C ASP A 77 10.74 0.68 -3.74
N CYS A 78 10.63 1.62 -4.68
CA CYS A 78 9.33 2.10 -5.15
C CYS A 78 8.54 0.98 -5.84
N ASN A 79 9.19 0.14 -6.65
CA ASN A 79 8.53 -0.92 -7.40
C ASN A 79 7.92 -1.99 -6.47
N ASN A 80 8.32 -2.08 -5.21
CA ASN A 80 7.63 -2.90 -4.20
C ASN A 80 6.19 -2.41 -3.91
N CYS A 81 5.82 -1.20 -4.32
CA CYS A 81 4.46 -0.70 -4.27
C CYS A 81 3.53 -1.27 -5.36
N LYS A 82 4.07 -1.94 -6.38
CA LYS A 82 3.26 -2.55 -7.44
C LYS A 82 2.49 -3.75 -6.89
N CYS A 83 1.18 -3.77 -7.14
CA CYS A 83 0.35 -4.93 -6.89
C CYS A 83 0.54 -5.90 -8.06
N ASN A 84 1.43 -6.89 -7.96
CA ASN A 84 1.48 -7.93 -8.99
C ASN A 84 0.12 -8.68 -9.04
N LYS A 85 -0.49 -8.69 -10.22
CA LYS A 85 -1.79 -9.32 -10.53
C LYS A 85 -1.72 -10.84 -10.44
#